data_AF-A0A5C6Q7N4-F1
#
_entry.id   AF-A0A5C6Q7N4-F1
#
_cell.length_a   1.000
_cell.length_b   1.000
_cell.length_c   1.000
_cell.angle_alpha   90.00
_cell.angle_beta   90.00
_cell.angle_gamma   90.00
#
_symmetry.space_group_name_H-M   'P 1'
#
loop_
_entity.id
_entity.type
_entity.pdbx_description
1 polymer ?
#
loop_
_entity_poly.entity_id
_entity_poly.type
_entity_poly.pdbx_seq_one_letter_code
_entity_poly.pdbx_strand_id
1 'polypeptide(L)'
;MAQILNWVQTMKKQKNDNFSLTHTILLEQFGSVIIPVEELAESYLHLARRTALNMAKRHQLPFPCFKLGNSNKSPFVVHLNDLVEFIDRRVAEERRVWKAFQIG
;
A
#
# COMPACT_ATOMS: atom_id res chain seq x y z
N MET A 1 13.28 27.94 22.86
CA MET A 1 14.37 27.08 22.35
C MET A 1 13.90 25.66 21.97
N ALA A 2 13.01 25.00 22.71
CA ALA A 2 12.51 23.65 22.37
C ALA A 2 11.51 23.61 21.20
N GLN A 3 10.71 24.66 21.00
CA GLN A 3 9.73 24.71 19.89
C GLN A 3 10.44 24.74 18.52
N ILE A 4 11.44 25.61 18.35
CA ILE A 4 12.22 25.75 17.11
C ILE A 4 12.91 24.44 16.71
N LEU A 5 13.36 23.63 17.68
CA LEU A 5 14.00 22.34 17.44
C LEU A 5 13.06 21.32 16.77
N ASN A 6 11.77 21.33 17.13
CA ASN A 6 10.76 20.41 16.58
C ASN A 6 10.35 20.80 15.15
N TRP A 7 10.30 22.11 14.86
CA TRP A 7 10.02 22.61 13.51
C TRP A 7 11.14 22.27 12.52
N VAL A 8 12.41 22.33 12.96
CA VAL A 8 13.56 21.91 12.15
C VAL A 8 13.51 20.39 11.83
N GLN A 9 13.00 19.56 12.74
CA GLN A 9 12.78 18.13 12.48
C GLN A 9 11.60 17.87 11.54
N THR A 10 10.54 18.68 11.64
CA THR A 10 9.35 18.59 10.77
C THR A 10 9.67 18.95 9.32
N MET A 11 10.62 19.87 9.08
CA MET A 11 11.07 20.26 7.73
C MET A 11 12.09 19.30 7.10
N LYS A 12 12.81 18.49 7.90
CA LYS A 12 13.72 17.46 7.38
C LYS A 12 13.00 16.24 6.80
N LYS A 13 11.66 16.17 6.94
CA LYS A 13 10.81 15.25 6.17
C LYS A 13 10.41 15.87 4.82
N GLN A 14 11.32 16.60 4.18
CA GLN A 14 11.24 16.75 2.72
C GLN A 14 11.39 15.35 2.14
N LYS A 15 10.33 14.87 1.48
CA LYS A 15 10.30 13.58 0.80
C LYS A 15 11.58 13.43 -0.01
N ASN A 16 12.32 12.37 0.26
CA ASN A 16 13.32 11.91 -0.67
C ASN A 16 12.53 11.41 -1.88
N ASP A 17 12.38 12.23 -2.91
CA ASP A 17 11.56 11.96 -4.12
C ASP A 17 12.23 10.92 -5.04
N ASN A 18 12.79 9.86 -4.46
CA ASN A 18 13.15 8.65 -5.17
C ASN A 18 12.04 7.63 -4.94
N PHE A 19 11.06 7.61 -5.86
CA PHE A 19 10.08 6.54 -5.93
C PHE A 19 10.79 5.20 -6.16
N SER A 20 10.37 4.14 -5.45
CA SER A 20 10.88 2.80 -5.72
C SER A 20 10.44 2.34 -7.12
N LEU A 21 11.18 1.40 -7.71
CA LEU A 21 10.80 0.82 -9.01
C LEU A 21 9.37 0.24 -8.97
N THR A 22 9.02 -0.43 -7.86
CA THR A 22 7.66 -0.94 -7.60
C THR A 22 6.63 0.18 -7.68
N HIS A 23 6.88 1.31 -7.03
CA HIS A 23 5.98 2.46 -7.08
C HIS A 23 5.80 2.99 -8.50
N THR A 24 6.88 3.17 -9.25
CA THR A 24 6.84 3.69 -10.63
C THR A 24 6.01 2.78 -11.55
N ILE A 25 6.25 1.46 -11.49
CA ILE A 25 5.53 0.48 -12.32
C ILE A 25 4.04 0.44 -11.96
N LEU A 26 3.71 0.42 -10.67
CA LEU A 26 2.30 0.40 -10.25
C LEU A 26 1.59 1.71 -10.58
N LEU A 27 2.28 2.86 -10.48
CA LEU A 27 1.73 4.14 -10.90
C LEU A 27 1.41 4.14 -12.40
N GLU A 28 2.31 3.60 -13.23
CA GLU A 28 2.09 3.46 -14.68
C GLU A 28 0.92 2.51 -14.97
N GLN A 29 0.85 1.37 -14.28
CA GLN A 29 -0.20 0.37 -14.47
C GLN A 29 -1.60 0.91 -14.13
N PHE A 30 -1.75 1.61 -13.01
CA PHE A 30 -3.06 2.06 -12.54
C PHE A 30 -3.40 3.50 -12.95
N GLY A 31 -2.40 4.32 -13.31
CA GLY A 31 -2.60 5.73 -13.66
C GLY A 31 -3.18 6.59 -12.53
N SER A 32 -3.22 6.09 -11.29
CA SER A 32 -3.85 6.74 -10.14
C SER A 32 -3.15 6.38 -8.85
N VAL A 33 -3.15 7.32 -7.89
CA VAL A 33 -2.64 7.09 -6.52
C VAL A 33 -3.67 6.45 -5.60
N ILE A 34 -4.94 6.40 -6.02
CA ILE A 34 -6.05 5.76 -5.31
C ILE A 34 -6.61 4.66 -6.20
N ILE A 35 -6.57 3.42 -5.71
CA ILE A 35 -6.96 2.23 -6.48
C ILE A 35 -8.18 1.57 -5.83
N PRO A 36 -9.26 1.28 -6.56
CA PRO A 36 -10.40 0.52 -6.04
C PRO A 36 -10.00 -0.89 -5.61
N VAL A 37 -10.49 -1.34 -4.45
CA VAL A 37 -10.22 -2.70 -3.96
C VAL A 37 -10.76 -3.76 -4.93
N GLU A 38 -11.84 -3.45 -5.64
CA GLU A 38 -12.43 -4.32 -6.67
C GLU A 38 -11.50 -4.63 -7.83
N GLU A 39 -10.58 -3.72 -8.16
CA GLU A 39 -9.59 -3.84 -9.24
C GLU A 39 -8.41 -4.72 -8.83
N LEU A 40 -8.12 -4.77 -7.52
CA LEU A 40 -7.04 -5.59 -6.93
C LEU A 40 -7.48 -7.00 -6.53
N ALA A 41 -8.80 -7.23 -6.48
CA ALA A 41 -9.38 -8.43 -5.89
C ALA A 41 -8.83 -9.73 -6.51
N GLU A 42 -8.85 -9.84 -7.84
CA GLU A 42 -8.44 -11.08 -8.52
C GLU A 42 -6.93 -11.14 -8.74
N SER A 43 -6.32 -10.03 -9.17
CA SER A 43 -4.92 -9.96 -9.61
C SER A 43 -3.90 -9.92 -8.45
N TYR A 44 -4.24 -9.27 -7.33
CA TYR A 44 -3.32 -9.12 -6.19
C TYR A 44 -3.78 -9.93 -4.98
N LEU A 45 -5.09 -9.94 -4.70
CA LEU A 45 -5.62 -10.60 -3.52
C LEU A 45 -6.02 -12.05 -3.77
N HIS A 46 -6.19 -12.46 -5.04
CA HIS A 46 -6.68 -13.79 -5.42
C HIS A 46 -8.05 -14.12 -4.76
N LEU A 47 -8.89 -13.11 -4.63
CA LEU A 47 -10.22 -13.17 -4.03
C LEU A 47 -11.28 -12.77 -5.05
N ALA A 48 -12.48 -13.34 -4.90
CA ALA A 48 -13.66 -12.77 -5.57
C ALA A 48 -13.90 -11.33 -5.10
N ARG A 49 -14.29 -10.44 -6.02
CA ARG A 49 -14.57 -9.02 -5.76
C ARG A 49 -15.41 -8.78 -4.49
N ARG A 50 -16.51 -9.53 -4.33
CA ARG A 50 -17.40 -9.42 -3.16
C ARG A 50 -16.68 -9.77 -1.85
N THR A 51 -15.80 -10.77 -1.86
CA THR A 51 -15.02 -11.19 -0.69
C THR A 51 -14.00 -10.12 -0.32
N ALA A 52 -13.26 -9.58 -1.30
CA ALA A 52 -12.30 -8.50 -1.07
C ALA A 52 -12.96 -7.27 -0.45
N LEU A 53 -14.14 -6.86 -0.94
CA LEU A 53 -14.90 -5.74 -0.37
C LEU A 53 -15.39 -6.00 1.05
N ASN A 54 -15.86 -7.21 1.34
CA ASN A 54 -16.27 -7.57 2.70
C ASN A 54 -15.09 -7.56 3.67
N MET A 55 -13.91 -8.01 3.21
CA MET A 55 -12.68 -7.93 4.00
C MET A 55 -12.22 -6.48 4.20
N ALA A 56 -12.30 -5.63 3.18
CA ALA A 56 -11.97 -4.20 3.28
C ALA A 56 -12.83 -3.50 4.34
N LYS A 57 -14.16 -3.73 4.32
CA LYS A 57 -15.10 -3.20 5.32
C LYS A 57 -14.78 -3.64 6.75
N ARG A 58 -14.19 -4.82 6.92
CA ARG A 58 -13.85 -5.41 8.22
C ARG A 58 -12.38 -5.15 8.62
N HIS A 59 -11.63 -4.37 7.83
CA HIS A 59 -10.19 -4.14 8.02
C HIS A 59 -9.37 -5.45 8.08
N GLN A 60 -9.73 -6.42 7.23
CA GLN A 60 -9.10 -7.76 7.17
C GLN A 60 -8.14 -7.94 5.99
N LEU A 61 -7.98 -6.91 5.15
CA LEU A 61 -7.00 -6.93 4.06
C LEU A 61 -5.58 -6.75 4.61
N PRO A 62 -4.54 -7.23 3.90
CA PRO A 62 -3.16 -7.16 4.38
C PRO A 62 -2.53 -5.75 4.28
N PHE A 63 -3.31 -4.75 3.86
CA PHE A 63 -2.95 -3.35 3.78
C PHE A 63 -4.17 -2.47 4.13
N PRO A 64 -3.95 -1.20 4.54
CA PRO A 64 -5.02 -0.26 4.83
C PRO A 64 -5.91 0.01 3.61
N CYS A 65 -7.22 -0.01 3.83
CA CYS A 65 -8.20 0.47 2.86
C CYS A 65 -9.17 1.42 3.55
N PHE A 66 -9.72 2.36 2.78
CA PHE A 66 -10.67 3.34 3.29
C PHE A 66 -11.78 3.60 2.26
N LYS A 67 -12.87 4.19 2.72
CA LYS A 67 -13.98 4.58 1.86
C LYS A 67 -13.75 6.01 1.37
N LEU A 68 -13.79 6.23 0.06
CA LEU A 68 -13.43 7.53 -0.52
C LEU A 68 -14.43 8.66 -0.19
N GLY A 69 -15.65 8.31 0.20
CA GLY A 69 -16.69 9.28 0.57
C GLY A 69 -17.71 8.72 1.55
N ASN A 70 -18.64 9.58 1.94
CA ASN A 70 -19.62 9.28 3.00
C ASN A 70 -20.85 8.50 2.49
N SER A 71 -21.07 8.43 1.18
CA SER A 71 -22.24 7.76 0.58
C SER A 71 -22.12 6.25 0.65
N ASN A 72 -23.23 5.52 0.81
CA ASN A 72 -23.25 4.06 0.71
C ASN A 72 -22.75 3.51 -0.63
N LYS A 73 -22.75 4.34 -1.69
CA LYS A 73 -22.22 3.98 -3.01
C LYS A 73 -20.73 4.30 -3.18
N SER A 74 -20.08 4.94 -2.21
CA SER A 74 -18.65 5.27 -2.32
C SER A 74 -17.79 4.00 -2.27
N PRO A 75 -16.81 3.87 -3.18
CA PRO A 75 -15.97 2.69 -3.25
C PRO A 75 -15.01 2.59 -2.07
N PHE A 76 -14.57 1.37 -1.77
CA PHE A 76 -13.41 1.12 -0.93
C PHE A 76 -12.15 1.17 -1.79
N VAL A 77 -11.16 1.91 -1.33
CA VAL A 77 -9.93 2.18 -2.06
C VAL A 77 -8.71 1.97 -1.17
N VAL A 78 -7.57 1.74 -1.81
CA VAL A 78 -6.25 1.72 -1.18
C VAL A 78 -5.39 2.84 -1.77
N HIS A 79 -4.50 3.41 -0.97
CA HIS A 79 -3.49 4.35 -1.48
C HIS A 79 -2.32 3.58 -2.10
N LEU A 80 -1.81 4.04 -3.24
CA LEU A 80 -0.73 3.39 -3.99
C LEU A 80 0.48 3.07 -3.10
N ASN A 81 0.92 4.02 -2.26
CA ASN A 81 2.02 3.79 -1.31
C ASN A 81 1.79 2.60 -0.37
N ASP A 82 0.56 2.40 0.12
CA ASP A 82 0.26 1.30 1.03
C ASP A 82 0.34 -0.06 0.30
N LEU A 83 -0.09 -0.10 -0.97
CA LEU A 83 0.06 -1.27 -1.83
C LEU A 83 1.53 -1.55 -2.14
N VAL A 84 2.31 -0.51 -2.45
CA VAL A 84 3.77 -0.61 -2.68
C VAL A 84 4.47 -1.15 -1.44
N GLU A 85 4.21 -0.58 -0.26
CA GLU A 85 4.83 -1.01 0.98
C GLU A 85 4.49 -2.46 1.32
N PHE A 86 3.24 -2.88 1.07
CA PHE A 86 2.84 -4.28 1.21
C PHE A 86 3.64 -5.22 0.30
N ILE A 87 3.78 -4.88 -0.98
CA ILE A 87 4.52 -5.70 -1.95
C ILE A 87 6.01 -5.76 -1.60
N ASP A 88 6.64 -4.61 -1.37
CA ASP A 88 8.06 -4.52 -1.04
C ASP A 88 8.38 -5.27 0.25
N ARG A 89 7.50 -5.19 1.27
CA ARG A 89 7.62 -5.96 2.51
C ARG A 89 7.54 -7.47 2.24
N ARG A 90 6.56 -7.94 1.47
CA ARG A 90 6.40 -9.37 1.13
C ARG A 90 7.61 -9.90 0.37
N VAL A 91 8.13 -9.15 -0.60
CA VAL A 91 9.34 -9.51 -1.36
C VAL A 91 10.56 -9.59 -0.43
N ALA A 92 10.70 -8.63 0.50
CA ALA A 92 11.81 -8.65 1.45
C ALA A 92 11.74 -9.84 2.41
N GLU A 93 10.55 -10.16 2.93
CA GLU A 93 10.31 -11.34 3.78
C GLU A 93 10.69 -12.63 3.05
N GLU A 94 10.15 -12.84 1.84
CA GLU A 94 10.40 -14.06 1.07
C GLU A 94 11.87 -14.19 0.66
N ARG A 95 12.54 -13.07 0.32
CA ARG A 95 13.97 -13.07 0.03
C ARG A 95 14.81 -13.51 1.22
N ARG A 96 14.40 -13.19 2.45
CA ARG A 96 15.10 -13.64 3.67
C ARG A 96 14.90 -15.14 3.87
N VAL A 97 13.67 -15.63 3.71
CA VAL A 97 13.34 -17.05 3.77
C VAL A 97 14.15 -17.83 2.74
N TRP A 98 14.10 -17.41 1.47
CA TRP A 98 14.86 -18.04 0.39
C TRP A 98 16.37 -18.09 0.67
N LYS A 99 16.97 -16.98 1.12
CA LYS A 99 18.40 -16.93 1.49
C LYS A 99 18.77 -17.92 2.59
N ALA A 100 17.89 -18.16 3.55
CA ALA A 100 18.12 -19.14 4.61
C ALA A 100 18.20 -20.58 4.06
N PHE A 101 17.43 -20.89 3.01
CA PHE A 101 17.50 -22.18 2.31
C PHE A 101 18.70 -22.33 1.36
N GLN A 102 19.39 -21.24 0.99
CA GLN A 102 20.57 -21.33 0.11
C GLN A 102 21.88 -21.61 0.85
N ILE A 103 21.90 -21.43 2.17
CA ILE A 103 23.11 -21.58 3.01
C ILE A 103 23.08 -22.92 3.79
N GLY A 104 22.00 -23.70 3.66
CA GLY A 104 21.92 -25.09 4.13
C GLY A 104 22.22 -26.07 3.01
#